data_AF-A0A917RN94-F1
#
_entry.id   AF-A0A917RN94-F1
#
_cell.length_a   1.000
_cell.length_b   1.000
_cell.length_c   1.000
_cell.angle_alpha   90.00
_cell.angle_beta   90.00
_cell.angle_gamma   90.00
#
_symmetry.space_group_name_H-M   'P 1'
#
loop_
_entity.id
_entity.type
_entity.pdbx_description
1 polymer ?
#
loop_
_entity_poly.entity_id
_entity_poly.type
_entity_poly.pdbx_seq_one_letter_code
_entity_poly.pdbx_strand_id
1 'polypeptide(L)'
;MRFGWNRSARGILTAATTLVATLLAVGMGTAARAAPANPAPVVPVDNPFAGVKGYVDAGWAGHVETSAAAVGGADADRIRTLRNVPTAVWLDRIADIATLTDHLDAALKQGAGYITLVLYDLPDKNCWSTVSDAELHASENGLQRYKTEFIDPIAAIVARPEYQSLRVATIIEPRSLAYLVTGLNTFSCTMAAQSGVYIAGIRYALDTLTTLPNVYTYLDVAHAGWTGWENTFTPLAALVTATVQGTSAGLRALDGIATNVADYIPTLEPFLPNPELNVGGAPVRSARFYEGNPYFGERDYATAMRQALIARGFPTSLGAVIDTSRNGWGGPDRPAAVSTSADLDTYVNESRLDRRPHRFSPCNQNGAGLGARPVAGPLPGVDAYLWIKPPGESDGAGGPLLPPGTDRLVDPMCDPSRPNRWDQSVQTNALRNAPAAGDWHHEQFLMLVRNAYPPL
;
A
#
# COMPACT_ATOMS: atom_id res chain seq x y z
N MET A 1 52.04 -27.08 64.62
CA MET A 1 53.17 -26.73 65.51
C MET A 1 53.06 -25.26 65.87
N ARG A 2 53.17 -24.97 67.18
CA ARG A 2 53.42 -23.66 67.84
C ARG A 2 52.30 -22.62 67.76
N PHE A 3 51.55 -22.46 68.87
CA PHE A 3 51.72 -21.44 69.94
C PHE A 3 51.20 -20.07 69.45
N GLY A 4 50.20 -19.44 70.05
CA GLY A 4 49.79 -19.46 71.45
C GLY A 4 50.00 -18.07 72.04
N TRP A 5 49.03 -17.65 72.84
CA TRP A 5 49.10 -16.58 73.86
C TRP A 5 48.83 -15.14 73.43
N ASN A 6 48.29 -14.27 74.29
CA ASN A 6 47.48 -14.36 75.52
C ASN A 6 47.26 -12.89 75.94
N ARG A 7 46.23 -12.67 76.77
CA ARG A 7 46.08 -11.60 77.80
C ARG A 7 44.98 -10.57 77.54
N SER A 8 43.88 -10.62 78.31
CA SER A 8 43.70 -10.17 79.72
C SER A 8 43.55 -8.64 79.80
N ALA A 9 42.68 -8.02 80.58
CA ALA A 9 41.60 -8.43 81.49
C ALA A 9 40.92 -7.15 82.01
N ARG A 10 39.79 -7.33 82.73
CA ARG A 10 39.14 -6.43 83.72
C ARG A 10 38.35 -5.27 83.10
N GLY A 11 37.02 -5.21 83.23
CA GLY A 11 36.19 -5.23 84.45
C GLY A 11 35.75 -3.78 84.73
N ILE A 12 34.54 -3.39 85.13
CA ILE A 12 33.37 -4.02 85.76
C ILE A 12 32.24 -2.94 85.75
N LEU A 13 30.97 -3.36 85.57
CA LEU A 13 29.66 -2.84 86.07
C LEU A 13 29.39 -1.31 86.12
N THR A 14 28.21 -0.71 85.91
CA THR A 14 26.79 -1.07 85.69
C THR A 14 26.05 0.26 85.48
N ALA A 15 25.05 0.33 84.59
CA ALA A 15 23.87 1.17 84.80
C ALA A 15 22.77 0.75 83.82
N ALA A 16 21.55 0.64 84.35
CA ALA A 16 20.39 0.04 83.73
C ALA A 16 19.84 0.86 82.54
N THR A 17 19.46 0.16 81.47
CA THR A 17 18.59 0.69 80.42
C THR A 17 17.51 -0.33 80.11
N THR A 18 16.30 -0.02 80.57
CA THR A 18 15.03 -0.61 80.15
C THR A 18 14.77 -0.23 78.70
N LEU A 19 15.02 -1.16 77.76
CA LEU A 19 14.57 -1.03 76.37
C LEU A 19 13.24 -1.77 76.21
N VAL A 20 12.20 -1.00 75.90
CA VAL A 20 10.85 -1.48 75.60
C VAL A 20 10.88 -2.35 74.34
N ALA A 21 10.39 -3.58 74.47
CA ALA A 21 10.17 -4.49 73.35
C ALA A 21 8.90 -4.08 72.60
N THR A 22 9.05 -3.52 71.41
CA THR A 22 7.95 -3.35 70.45
C THR A 22 8.04 -4.47 69.42
N LEU A 23 7.04 -5.34 69.38
CA LEU A 23 6.87 -6.36 68.34
C LEU A 23 6.85 -5.69 66.97
N LEU A 24 7.77 -6.08 66.07
CA LEU A 24 7.61 -5.84 64.64
C LEU A 24 6.46 -6.73 64.14
N ALA A 25 5.30 -6.13 63.90
CA ALA A 25 4.25 -6.74 63.12
C ALA A 25 4.75 -6.84 61.66
N VAL A 26 4.87 -8.07 61.17
CA VAL A 26 5.04 -8.39 59.75
C VAL A 26 3.77 -7.95 59.02
N GLY A 27 3.78 -6.74 58.48
CA GLY A 27 2.80 -6.32 57.50
C GLY A 27 3.13 -6.98 56.16
N MET A 28 2.45 -8.07 55.83
CA MET A 28 2.37 -8.57 54.46
C MET A 28 1.63 -7.52 53.63
N GLY A 29 2.35 -6.50 53.15
CA GLY A 29 1.87 -5.58 52.15
C GLY A 29 1.71 -6.33 50.85
N THR A 30 0.48 -6.73 50.52
CA THR A 30 0.11 -7.04 49.15
C THR A 30 0.33 -5.77 48.34
N ALA A 31 1.46 -5.70 47.61
CA ALA A 31 1.60 -4.75 46.53
C ALA A 31 0.50 -5.08 45.52
N ALA A 32 -0.64 -4.41 45.64
CA ALA A 32 -1.66 -4.41 44.62
C ALA A 32 -0.97 -3.90 43.34
N ARG A 33 -0.65 -4.83 42.45
CA ARG A 33 -0.19 -4.52 41.11
C ARG A 33 -1.31 -3.70 40.51
N ALA A 34 -1.10 -2.39 40.34
CA ALA A 34 -2.04 -1.54 39.65
C ALA A 34 -2.39 -2.25 38.35
N ALA A 35 -3.68 -2.57 38.16
CA ALA A 35 -4.14 -3.02 36.87
C ALA A 35 -3.64 -1.98 35.84
N PRO A 36 -3.09 -2.40 34.68
CA PRO A 36 -2.76 -1.43 33.65
C PRO A 36 -4.01 -0.57 33.44
N ALA A 37 -3.86 0.74 33.57
CA ALA A 37 -4.95 1.65 33.27
C ALA A 37 -5.47 1.27 31.88
N ASN A 38 -6.78 1.06 31.77
CA ASN A 38 -7.39 0.85 30.45
C ASN A 38 -6.87 2.00 29.57
N PRO A 39 -6.25 1.70 28.41
CA PRO A 39 -5.83 2.76 27.51
C PRO A 39 -7.03 3.66 27.23
N ALA A 40 -6.80 4.97 27.21
CA ALA A 40 -7.84 5.94 26.89
C ALA A 40 -8.55 5.50 25.59
N PRO A 41 -9.87 5.67 25.46
CA PRO A 41 -10.58 5.30 24.25
C PRO A 41 -9.88 5.91 23.02
N VAL A 42 -9.56 5.07 22.04
CA VAL A 42 -9.02 5.55 20.76
C VAL A 42 -10.10 6.42 20.14
N VAL A 43 -9.77 7.69 19.88
CA VAL A 43 -10.65 8.62 19.16
C VAL A 43 -10.26 8.54 17.69
N PRO A 44 -11.14 8.03 16.80
CA PRO A 44 -10.88 8.06 15.36
C PRO A 44 -10.59 9.48 14.90
N VAL A 45 -9.58 9.63 14.05
CA VAL A 45 -9.20 10.92 13.44
C VAL A 45 -9.68 11.00 12.00
N ASP A 46 -9.77 12.20 11.43
CA ASP A 46 -10.19 12.38 10.03
C ASP A 46 -9.13 11.84 9.05
N ASN A 47 -7.85 12.14 9.30
CA ASN A 47 -6.72 11.66 8.49
C ASN A 47 -5.76 10.84 9.37
N PRO A 48 -5.64 9.52 9.14
CA PRO A 48 -4.81 8.66 9.99
C PRO A 48 -3.30 8.90 9.82
N PHE A 49 -2.86 9.49 8.72
CA PHE A 49 -1.45 9.74 8.42
C PHE A 49 -0.95 11.07 9.01
N ALA A 50 -1.85 11.99 9.35
CA ALA A 50 -1.51 13.33 9.79
C ALA A 50 -0.84 13.34 11.18
N GLY A 51 0.28 14.07 11.27
CA GLY A 51 0.96 14.40 12.53
C GLY A 51 1.66 13.24 13.22
N VAL A 52 1.82 12.08 12.57
CA VAL A 52 2.45 10.90 13.16
C VAL A 52 3.44 10.24 12.20
N LYS A 53 4.35 9.44 12.75
CA LYS A 53 5.37 8.70 12.00
C LYS A 53 4.79 7.43 11.38
N GLY A 54 5.13 7.14 10.13
CA GLY A 54 4.76 5.87 9.47
C GLY A 54 5.68 4.70 9.87
N TYR A 55 5.12 3.50 9.83
CA TYR A 55 5.86 2.24 9.99
C TYR A 55 6.82 2.00 8.83
N VAL A 56 8.07 1.63 9.15
CA VAL A 56 9.08 1.22 8.18
C VAL A 56 9.24 -0.30 8.25
N ASP A 57 8.97 -1.00 7.16
CA ASP A 57 9.20 -2.43 7.08
C ASP A 57 10.71 -2.76 7.10
N ALA A 58 11.12 -3.60 8.05
CA ALA A 58 12.50 -4.03 8.21
C ALA A 58 12.95 -4.96 7.07
N GLY A 59 12.04 -5.77 6.50
CA GLY A 59 12.33 -6.65 5.37
C GLY A 59 12.71 -5.83 4.14
N TRP A 60 11.83 -4.92 3.74
CA TRP A 60 12.10 -3.97 2.66
C TRP A 60 13.34 -3.10 2.91
N ALA A 61 13.52 -2.55 4.12
CA ALA A 61 14.72 -1.77 4.46
C ALA A 61 16.02 -2.60 4.35
N GLY A 62 15.96 -3.90 4.64
CA GLY A 62 17.07 -4.84 4.43
C GLY A 62 17.44 -5.01 2.97
N HIS A 63 16.45 -5.06 2.06
CA HIS A 63 16.68 -5.09 0.62
C HIS A 63 17.28 -3.78 0.08
N VAL A 64 16.85 -2.64 0.61
CA VAL A 64 17.45 -1.33 0.33
C VAL A 64 18.94 -1.34 0.70
N GLU A 65 19.31 -1.82 1.89
CA GLU A 65 20.72 -1.87 2.31
C GLU A 65 21.53 -2.87 1.48
N THR A 66 20.96 -4.03 1.16
CA THR A 66 21.60 -5.02 0.28
C THR A 66 21.91 -4.41 -1.09
N SER A 67 20.98 -3.63 -1.65
CA SER A 67 21.18 -2.96 -2.94
C SER A 67 22.20 -1.82 -2.85
N ALA A 68 22.22 -1.05 -1.75
CA ALA A 68 23.25 -0.03 -1.53
C ALA A 68 24.65 -0.64 -1.46
N ALA A 69 24.80 -1.76 -0.74
CA ALA A 69 26.06 -2.47 -0.62
C ALA A 69 26.56 -3.02 -1.96
N ALA A 70 25.66 -3.40 -2.87
CA ALA A 70 26.01 -3.97 -4.17
C ALA A 70 26.56 -2.94 -5.18
N VAL A 71 26.17 -1.65 -5.09
CA VAL A 71 26.57 -0.63 -6.09
C VAL A 71 27.67 0.33 -5.64
N GLY A 72 27.78 0.62 -4.34
CA GLY A 72 28.75 1.59 -3.81
C GLY A 72 28.56 3.05 -4.28
N GLY A 73 29.47 3.93 -3.85
CA GLY A 73 29.55 5.32 -4.30
C GLY A 73 28.28 6.17 -4.06
N ALA A 74 28.08 7.18 -4.90
CA ALA A 74 26.96 8.12 -4.78
C ALA A 74 25.58 7.46 -4.92
N ASP A 75 25.47 6.36 -5.70
CA ASP A 75 24.23 5.61 -5.80
C ASP A 75 23.92 4.88 -4.48
N ALA A 76 24.91 4.31 -3.80
CA ALA A 76 24.70 3.70 -2.49
C ALA A 76 24.23 4.73 -1.44
N ASP A 77 24.81 5.93 -1.45
CA ASP A 77 24.41 7.00 -0.52
C ASP A 77 22.96 7.44 -0.76
N ARG A 78 22.56 7.59 -2.02
CA ARG A 78 21.16 7.89 -2.40
C ARG A 78 20.22 6.77 -2.00
N ILE A 79 20.57 5.51 -2.26
CA ILE A 79 19.74 4.36 -1.88
C ILE A 79 19.53 4.33 -0.36
N ARG A 80 20.57 4.58 0.43
CA ARG A 80 20.48 4.55 1.89
C ARG A 80 19.57 5.62 2.49
N THR A 81 19.21 6.68 1.76
CA THR A 81 18.21 7.66 2.25
C THR A 81 16.81 7.03 2.34
N LEU A 82 16.58 5.97 1.56
CA LEU A 82 15.29 5.28 1.49
C LEU A 82 15.01 4.36 2.68
N ARG A 83 16.03 3.96 3.44
CA ARG A 83 15.90 2.94 4.50
C ARG A 83 14.90 3.27 5.61
N ASN A 84 14.47 4.53 5.70
CA ASN A 84 13.51 5.01 6.71
C ASN A 84 12.17 5.44 6.08
N VAL A 85 11.95 5.14 4.80
CA VAL A 85 10.70 5.50 4.10
C VAL A 85 9.64 4.42 4.40
N PRO A 86 8.44 4.80 4.84
CA PRO A 86 7.39 3.83 5.13
C PRO A 86 6.82 3.22 3.84
N THR A 87 6.65 1.90 3.83
CA THR A 87 5.98 1.14 2.78
C THR A 87 4.83 0.33 3.37
N ALA A 88 3.81 0.02 2.57
CA ALA A 88 2.74 -0.85 3.03
C ALA A 88 3.21 -2.32 3.15
N VAL A 89 2.59 -3.07 4.06
CA VAL A 89 2.73 -4.52 4.19
C VAL A 89 1.63 -5.19 3.39
N TRP A 90 1.98 -6.07 2.47
CA TRP A 90 1.00 -6.81 1.67
C TRP A 90 0.66 -8.13 2.36
N LEU A 91 -0.64 -8.36 2.56
CA LEU A 91 -1.19 -9.66 2.91
C LEU A 91 -1.89 -10.15 1.64
N ASP A 92 -1.15 -10.84 0.77
CA ASP A 92 -1.66 -11.33 -0.51
C ASP A 92 -2.09 -12.79 -0.46
N ARG A 93 -1.92 -13.48 0.67
CA ARG A 93 -2.34 -14.85 0.95
C ARG A 93 -2.63 -15.04 2.45
N ILE A 94 -3.36 -16.09 2.80
CA ILE A 94 -3.57 -16.52 4.20
C ILE A 94 -2.24 -16.73 4.92
N ALA A 95 -1.22 -17.24 4.23
CA ALA A 95 0.10 -17.50 4.82
C ALA A 95 0.79 -16.23 5.36
N ASP A 96 0.55 -15.06 4.75
CA ASP A 96 1.21 -13.80 5.14
C ASP A 96 0.72 -13.29 6.49
N ILE A 97 -0.44 -13.74 6.96
CA ILE A 97 -0.99 -13.36 8.27
C ILE A 97 -0.03 -13.74 9.40
N ALA A 98 0.78 -14.78 9.20
CA ALA A 98 1.81 -15.20 10.15
C ALA A 98 2.84 -14.10 10.44
N THR A 99 3.08 -13.16 9.52
CA THR A 99 4.05 -12.05 9.70
C THR A 99 3.42 -10.82 10.36
N LEU A 100 2.09 -10.71 10.38
CA LEU A 100 1.38 -9.49 10.80
C LEU A 100 1.70 -9.08 12.25
N THR A 101 1.82 -10.05 13.16
CA THR A 101 2.18 -9.76 14.56
C THR A 101 3.56 -9.10 14.65
N ASP A 102 4.55 -9.62 13.91
CA ASP A 102 5.91 -9.08 13.90
C ASP A 102 5.96 -7.65 13.34
N HIS A 103 5.16 -7.37 12.30
CA HIS A 103 5.05 -6.02 11.74
C HIS A 103 4.43 -5.03 12.75
N LEU A 104 3.36 -5.42 13.45
CA LEU A 104 2.71 -4.57 14.44
C LEU A 104 3.60 -4.33 15.67
N ASP A 105 4.29 -5.36 16.16
CA ASP A 105 5.27 -5.24 17.24
C ASP A 105 6.44 -4.33 16.84
N ALA A 106 6.93 -4.47 15.61
CA ALA A 106 7.96 -3.59 15.07
C ALA A 106 7.46 -2.14 14.96
N ALA A 107 6.20 -1.92 14.55
CA ALA A 107 5.61 -0.59 14.48
C ALA A 107 5.56 0.09 15.86
N LEU A 108 5.11 -0.63 16.89
CA LEU A 108 5.15 -0.14 18.28
C LEU A 108 6.58 0.20 18.71
N LYS A 109 7.54 -0.69 18.45
CA LYS A 109 8.96 -0.49 18.81
C LYS A 109 9.57 0.72 18.10
N GLN A 110 9.15 1.01 16.88
CA GLN A 110 9.60 2.17 16.11
C GLN A 110 8.97 3.49 16.58
N GLY A 111 7.97 3.44 17.46
CA GLY A 111 7.12 4.58 17.78
C GLY A 111 6.35 5.09 16.56
N ALA A 112 5.96 4.19 15.65
CA ALA A 112 5.08 4.54 14.55
C ALA A 112 3.69 4.88 15.10
N GLY A 113 3.04 5.90 14.52
CA GLY A 113 1.64 6.20 14.79
C GLY A 113 0.68 5.61 13.76
N TYR A 114 1.18 5.20 12.58
CA TYR A 114 0.40 4.42 11.62
C TYR A 114 1.19 3.28 10.96
N ILE A 115 0.46 2.27 10.52
CA ILE A 115 0.90 1.19 9.61
C ILE A 115 -0.12 1.07 8.47
N THR A 116 0.37 0.82 7.25
CA THR A 116 -0.49 0.56 6.08
C THR A 116 -0.43 -0.92 5.74
N LEU A 117 -1.60 -1.56 5.68
CA LEU A 117 -1.77 -2.96 5.26
C LEU A 117 -2.50 -3.00 3.92
N VAL A 118 -2.11 -3.88 3.01
CA VAL A 118 -2.88 -4.20 1.81
C VAL A 118 -3.53 -5.55 2.02
N LEU A 119 -4.87 -5.59 2.00
CA LEU A 119 -5.65 -6.81 2.10
C LEU A 119 -6.01 -7.24 0.68
N TYR A 120 -5.44 -8.36 0.23
CA TYR A 120 -5.49 -8.72 -1.19
C TYR A 120 -5.58 -10.22 -1.42
N ASP A 121 -6.70 -10.81 -1.01
CA ASP A 121 -6.90 -12.25 -1.13
C ASP A 121 -8.34 -12.63 -1.48
N LEU A 122 -9.08 -11.75 -2.15
CA LEU A 122 -10.41 -12.10 -2.65
C LEU A 122 -10.41 -13.41 -3.45
N PRO A 123 -11.48 -14.22 -3.33
CA PRO A 123 -11.65 -15.37 -4.20
C PRO A 123 -11.70 -14.95 -5.66
N ASP A 124 -10.97 -15.66 -6.52
CA ASP A 124 -10.81 -15.35 -7.94
C ASP A 124 -10.24 -13.94 -8.19
N LYS A 125 -9.38 -13.42 -7.29
CA LYS A 125 -8.65 -12.16 -7.50
C LYS A 125 -7.92 -12.14 -8.85
N ASN A 126 -7.67 -10.95 -9.37
CA ASN A 126 -7.04 -10.74 -10.68
C ASN A 126 -7.79 -11.34 -11.87
N CYS A 127 -9.12 -11.35 -11.84
CA CYS A 127 -9.93 -11.97 -12.89
C CYS A 127 -9.66 -11.46 -14.33
N TRP A 128 -9.06 -10.27 -14.49
CA TRP A 128 -8.73 -9.70 -15.80
C TRP A 128 -7.34 -10.07 -16.30
N SER A 129 -6.46 -10.50 -15.40
CA SER A 129 -5.16 -11.07 -15.78
C SER A 129 -5.39 -12.37 -16.53
N THR A 130 -4.48 -12.66 -17.46
CA THR A 130 -4.43 -13.96 -18.14
C THR A 130 -3.87 -15.07 -17.26
N VAL A 131 -3.27 -14.72 -16.12
CA VAL A 131 -2.76 -15.66 -15.13
C VAL A 131 -3.39 -15.37 -13.77
N SER A 132 -3.93 -16.42 -13.15
CA SER A 132 -4.45 -16.31 -11.79
C SER A 132 -3.35 -16.66 -10.80
N ASP A 133 -3.22 -15.83 -9.77
CA ASP A 133 -2.44 -16.11 -8.56
C ASP A 133 -3.35 -16.23 -7.32
N ALA A 134 -4.66 -16.35 -7.52
CA ALA A 134 -5.64 -16.56 -6.45
C ALA A 134 -5.49 -17.95 -5.82
N GLU A 135 -5.36 -18.02 -4.49
CA GLU A 135 -5.43 -19.28 -3.74
C GLU A 135 -6.86 -19.63 -3.28
N LEU A 136 -7.76 -18.65 -3.34
CA LEU A 136 -9.17 -18.80 -3.02
C LEU A 136 -10.00 -18.76 -4.30
N HIS A 137 -10.98 -19.66 -4.41
CA HIS A 137 -11.86 -19.76 -5.57
C HIS A 137 -13.33 -19.79 -5.16
N ALA A 138 -14.21 -19.10 -5.89
CA ALA A 138 -15.65 -19.11 -5.60
C ALA A 138 -16.23 -20.52 -5.61
N SER A 139 -15.76 -21.38 -6.53
CA SER A 139 -16.19 -22.78 -6.66
C SER A 139 -15.75 -23.67 -5.51
N GLU A 140 -14.81 -23.23 -4.67
CA GLU A 140 -14.15 -24.04 -3.64
C GLU A 140 -14.35 -23.43 -2.25
N ASN A 141 -15.54 -22.89 -2.00
CA ASN A 141 -15.89 -22.24 -0.73
C ASN A 141 -14.97 -21.04 -0.41
N GLY A 142 -14.33 -20.44 -1.42
CA GLY A 142 -13.32 -19.39 -1.26
C GLY A 142 -13.85 -18.19 -0.48
N LEU A 143 -15.11 -17.79 -0.67
CA LEU A 143 -15.67 -16.68 0.09
C LEU A 143 -15.73 -16.97 1.59
N GLN A 144 -16.05 -18.20 2.00
CA GLN A 144 -16.05 -18.53 3.42
C GLN A 144 -14.63 -18.58 3.97
N ARG A 145 -13.68 -19.14 3.23
CA ARG A 145 -12.26 -19.16 3.61
C ARG A 145 -11.70 -17.74 3.73
N TYR A 146 -11.99 -16.85 2.78
CA TYR A 146 -11.62 -15.44 2.85
C TYR A 146 -12.13 -14.77 4.14
N LYS A 147 -13.36 -15.09 4.56
CA LYS A 147 -13.90 -14.57 5.82
C LYS A 147 -13.14 -15.12 7.03
N THR A 148 -13.07 -16.44 7.17
CA THR A 148 -12.66 -17.09 8.43
C THR A 148 -11.17 -17.38 8.55
N GLU A 149 -10.47 -17.48 7.42
CA GLU A 149 -9.04 -17.78 7.35
C GLU A 149 -8.21 -16.53 7.00
N PHE A 150 -8.82 -15.50 6.40
CA PHE A 150 -8.12 -14.26 6.03
C PHE A 150 -8.57 -13.04 6.86
N ILE A 151 -9.81 -12.55 6.68
CA ILE A 151 -10.28 -11.32 7.34
C ILE A 151 -10.41 -11.46 8.86
N ASP A 152 -11.05 -12.53 9.36
CA ASP A 152 -11.28 -12.69 10.80
C ASP A 152 -9.97 -12.78 11.60
N PRO A 153 -8.95 -13.56 11.19
CA PRO A 153 -7.66 -13.58 11.88
C PRO A 153 -6.94 -12.24 11.86
N ILE A 154 -6.97 -11.50 10.75
CA ILE A 154 -6.38 -10.16 10.65
C ILE A 154 -7.06 -9.21 11.63
N ALA A 155 -8.40 -9.17 11.64
CA ALA A 155 -9.16 -8.35 12.56
C ALA A 155 -8.90 -8.72 14.02
N ALA A 156 -8.83 -10.02 14.34
CA ALA A 156 -8.52 -10.50 15.69
C ALA A 156 -7.11 -10.10 16.16
N ILE A 157 -6.12 -10.09 15.27
CA ILE A 157 -4.77 -9.60 15.57
C ILE A 157 -4.78 -8.10 15.81
N VAL A 158 -5.37 -7.31 14.90
CA VAL A 158 -5.39 -5.84 14.98
C VAL A 158 -6.20 -5.34 16.19
N ALA A 159 -7.24 -6.08 16.60
CA ALA A 159 -8.07 -5.76 17.76
C ALA A 159 -7.35 -5.88 19.10
N ARG A 160 -6.17 -6.51 19.16
CA ARG A 160 -5.46 -6.72 20.42
C ARG A 160 -5.15 -5.38 21.12
N PRO A 161 -5.32 -5.30 22.46
CA PRO A 161 -5.17 -4.04 23.21
C PRO A 161 -3.82 -3.32 23.01
N GLU A 162 -2.73 -4.08 22.85
CA GLU A 162 -1.39 -3.55 22.61
C GLU A 162 -1.27 -2.72 21.34
N TYR A 163 -2.08 -2.99 20.32
CA TYR A 163 -2.03 -2.29 19.03
C TYR A 163 -3.00 -1.11 18.93
N GLN A 164 -3.82 -0.85 19.95
CA GLN A 164 -4.82 0.23 19.92
C GLN A 164 -4.20 1.63 19.78
N SER A 165 -2.91 1.78 20.08
CA SER A 165 -2.18 3.04 19.85
C SER A 165 -1.77 3.26 18.38
N LEU A 166 -1.78 2.21 17.54
CA LEU A 166 -1.48 2.30 16.12
C LEU A 166 -2.75 2.61 15.33
N ARG A 167 -2.64 3.54 14.37
CA ARG A 167 -3.63 3.72 13.31
C ARG A 167 -3.33 2.72 12.20
N VAL A 168 -4.24 1.80 11.94
CA VAL A 168 -4.07 0.75 10.92
C VAL A 168 -4.86 1.16 9.69
N ALA A 169 -4.18 1.67 8.66
CA ALA A 169 -4.80 1.98 7.38
C ALA A 169 -4.81 0.73 6.49
N THR A 170 -5.98 0.27 6.06
CA THR A 170 -6.14 -0.91 5.21
C THR A 170 -6.53 -0.51 3.79
N ILE A 171 -5.69 -0.85 2.82
CA ILE A 171 -6.02 -0.79 1.40
C ILE A 171 -6.78 -2.08 1.05
N ILE A 172 -8.02 -1.94 0.63
CA ILE A 172 -8.93 -3.06 0.42
C ILE A 172 -8.93 -3.47 -1.05
N GLU A 173 -8.45 -4.68 -1.28
CA GLU A 173 -8.64 -5.48 -2.49
C GLU A 173 -8.35 -4.74 -3.80
N PRO A 174 -7.07 -4.37 -4.05
CA PRO A 174 -6.66 -3.71 -5.28
C PRO A 174 -7.24 -4.34 -6.55
N ARG A 175 -7.70 -3.49 -7.48
CA ARG A 175 -8.16 -3.82 -8.83
C ARG A 175 -9.45 -4.65 -8.91
N SER A 176 -10.04 -5.06 -7.78
CA SER A 176 -11.21 -5.93 -7.70
C SER A 176 -12.45 -5.35 -8.39
N LEU A 177 -13.11 -4.34 -7.81
CA LEU A 177 -14.34 -3.75 -8.37
C LEU A 177 -14.09 -3.08 -9.74
N ALA A 178 -12.90 -2.54 -9.96
CA ALA A 178 -12.52 -1.96 -11.24
C ALA A 178 -12.60 -3.01 -12.36
N TYR A 179 -12.14 -4.25 -12.14
CA TYR A 179 -12.24 -5.33 -13.12
C TYR A 179 -13.68 -5.79 -13.39
N LEU A 180 -14.61 -5.59 -12.45
CA LEU A 180 -16.03 -5.84 -12.72
C LEU A 180 -16.65 -4.79 -13.67
N VAL A 181 -15.93 -3.70 -13.94
CA VAL A 181 -16.35 -2.66 -14.90
C VAL A 181 -15.56 -2.78 -16.20
N THR A 182 -14.25 -3.00 -16.13
CA THR A 182 -13.37 -3.01 -17.31
C THR A 182 -13.16 -4.40 -17.91
N GLY A 183 -13.35 -5.45 -17.11
CA GLY A 183 -12.87 -6.80 -17.42
C GLY A 183 -13.93 -7.84 -17.75
N LEU A 184 -15.22 -7.49 -17.80
CA LEU A 184 -16.32 -8.43 -18.09
C LEU A 184 -16.26 -9.08 -19.49
N ASN A 185 -15.31 -8.68 -20.32
CA ASN A 185 -14.98 -9.35 -21.58
C ASN A 185 -14.14 -10.64 -21.38
N THR A 186 -13.69 -10.97 -20.16
CA THR A 186 -13.03 -12.23 -19.85
C THR A 186 -13.99 -13.20 -19.14
N PHE A 187 -13.77 -14.50 -19.38
CA PHE A 187 -14.52 -15.55 -18.69
C PHE A 187 -14.35 -15.45 -17.18
N SER A 188 -13.11 -15.30 -16.69
CA SER A 188 -12.82 -15.25 -15.26
C SER A 188 -13.51 -14.07 -14.56
N CYS A 189 -13.53 -12.87 -15.15
CA CYS A 189 -14.27 -11.75 -14.55
C CYS A 189 -15.78 -11.91 -14.64
N THR A 190 -16.28 -12.53 -15.71
CA THR A 190 -17.70 -12.90 -15.80
C THR A 190 -18.08 -13.84 -14.66
N MET A 191 -17.25 -14.85 -14.37
CA MET A 191 -17.49 -15.80 -13.28
C MET A 191 -17.40 -15.14 -11.90
N ALA A 192 -16.39 -14.29 -11.66
CA ALA A 192 -16.27 -13.53 -10.41
C ALA A 192 -17.44 -12.57 -10.18
N ALA A 193 -17.93 -11.92 -11.24
CA ALA A 193 -19.11 -11.06 -11.19
C ALA A 193 -20.38 -11.86 -10.88
N GLN A 194 -20.59 -12.99 -11.56
CA GLN A 194 -21.77 -13.84 -11.40
C GLN A 194 -21.83 -14.52 -10.03
N SER A 195 -20.68 -14.93 -9.48
CA SER A 195 -20.62 -15.52 -8.14
C SER A 195 -20.84 -14.49 -7.03
N GLY A 196 -20.61 -13.20 -7.32
CA GLY A 196 -20.75 -12.10 -6.37
C GLY A 196 -19.66 -12.05 -5.30
N VAL A 197 -18.59 -12.86 -5.43
CA VAL A 197 -17.56 -13.02 -4.38
C VAL A 197 -16.79 -11.75 -4.10
N TYR A 198 -16.53 -10.89 -5.10
CA TYR A 198 -15.86 -9.60 -4.88
C TYR A 198 -16.71 -8.68 -4.00
N ILE A 199 -17.98 -8.47 -4.37
CA ILE A 199 -18.88 -7.59 -3.63
C ILE A 199 -19.12 -8.12 -2.21
N ALA A 200 -19.36 -9.43 -2.07
CA ALA A 200 -19.62 -10.06 -0.78
C ALA A 200 -18.38 -10.06 0.14
N GLY A 201 -17.19 -10.31 -0.41
CA GLY A 201 -15.93 -10.28 0.33
C GLY A 201 -15.56 -8.87 0.78
N ILE A 202 -15.65 -7.87 -0.10
CA ILE A 202 -15.38 -6.46 0.25
C ILE A 202 -16.35 -5.98 1.34
N ARG A 203 -17.65 -6.27 1.20
CA ARG A 203 -18.63 -5.93 2.25
C ARG A 203 -18.27 -6.55 3.59
N TYR A 204 -17.88 -7.82 3.60
CA TYR A 204 -17.47 -8.49 4.83
C TYR A 204 -16.21 -7.87 5.44
N ALA A 205 -15.20 -7.57 4.62
CA ALA A 205 -13.99 -6.90 5.09
C ALA A 205 -14.33 -5.55 5.75
N LEU A 206 -15.15 -4.73 5.09
CA LEU A 206 -15.58 -3.44 5.65
C LEU A 206 -16.42 -3.61 6.93
N ASP A 207 -17.39 -4.53 6.95
CA ASP A 207 -18.23 -4.79 8.12
C ASP A 207 -17.43 -5.29 9.33
N THR A 208 -16.39 -6.09 9.11
CA THR A 208 -15.53 -6.58 10.19
C THR A 208 -14.57 -5.50 10.67
N LEU A 209 -13.85 -4.84 9.75
CA LEU A 209 -12.77 -3.91 10.09
C LEU A 209 -13.27 -2.61 10.71
N THR A 210 -14.42 -2.09 10.27
CA THR A 210 -15.00 -0.84 10.79
C THR A 210 -15.48 -0.94 12.24
N THR A 211 -15.56 -2.16 12.80
CA THR A 211 -15.80 -2.35 14.24
C THR A 211 -14.59 -1.99 15.11
N LEU A 212 -13.41 -1.89 14.52
CA LEU A 212 -12.15 -1.62 15.20
C LEU A 212 -11.86 -0.10 15.16
N PRO A 213 -11.80 0.59 16.32
CA PRO A 213 -11.75 2.06 16.37
C PRO A 213 -10.42 2.65 15.88
N ASN A 214 -9.40 1.82 15.72
CA ASN A 214 -8.08 2.22 15.24
C ASN A 214 -7.81 1.82 13.79
N VAL A 215 -8.80 1.26 13.07
CA VAL A 215 -8.70 0.86 11.67
C VAL A 215 -9.34 1.89 10.75
N TYR A 216 -8.70 2.15 9.61
CA TYR A 216 -9.13 3.11 8.59
C TYR A 216 -9.17 2.42 7.22
N THR A 217 -10.32 2.39 6.55
CA THR A 217 -10.54 1.61 5.33
C THR A 217 -10.45 2.47 4.06
N TYR A 218 -9.57 2.07 3.15
CA TYR A 218 -9.39 2.70 1.83
C TYR A 218 -9.64 1.68 0.73
N LEU A 219 -10.71 1.88 -0.05
CA LEU A 219 -11.08 0.94 -1.12
C LEU A 219 -10.36 1.33 -2.41
N ASP A 220 -9.70 0.37 -3.04
CA ASP A 220 -9.05 0.62 -4.32
C ASP A 220 -10.07 0.91 -5.43
N VAL A 221 -9.77 1.95 -6.23
CA VAL A 221 -10.54 2.33 -7.42
C VAL A 221 -9.67 2.34 -8.68
N ALA A 222 -8.62 1.52 -8.69
CA ALA A 222 -7.60 1.42 -9.73
C ALA A 222 -6.87 2.75 -9.99
N HIS A 223 -6.79 3.19 -11.25
CA HIS A 223 -6.02 4.37 -11.64
C HIS A 223 -6.63 5.03 -12.89
N ALA A 224 -6.22 6.27 -13.16
CA ALA A 224 -6.73 7.09 -14.25
C ALA A 224 -6.63 6.40 -15.62
N GLY A 225 -5.60 5.58 -15.80
CA GLY A 225 -5.33 4.84 -17.03
C GLY A 225 -6.26 3.64 -17.29
N TRP A 226 -7.06 3.19 -16.33
CA TRP A 226 -8.05 2.10 -16.52
C TRP A 226 -9.49 2.58 -16.40
N THR A 227 -9.75 3.47 -15.44
CA THR A 227 -11.11 3.83 -15.01
C THR A 227 -11.37 5.33 -15.17
N GLY A 228 -10.59 6.01 -16.02
CA GLY A 228 -10.72 7.45 -16.30
C GLY A 228 -11.71 7.84 -17.40
N TRP A 229 -12.09 6.93 -18.29
CA TRP A 229 -13.12 7.23 -19.31
C TRP A 229 -14.50 7.27 -18.67
N GLU A 230 -15.39 8.12 -19.16
CA GLU A 230 -16.75 8.27 -18.59
C GLU A 230 -17.52 6.94 -18.49
N ASN A 231 -17.37 6.07 -19.50
CA ASN A 231 -18.00 4.76 -19.56
C ASN A 231 -17.41 3.71 -18.60
N THR A 232 -16.31 4.01 -17.90
CA THR A 232 -15.76 3.16 -16.82
C THR A 232 -15.80 3.88 -15.47
N PHE A 233 -15.55 5.19 -15.47
CA PHE A 233 -15.58 6.06 -14.29
C PHE A 233 -16.96 6.06 -13.61
N THR A 234 -18.02 6.40 -14.35
CA THR A 234 -19.37 6.53 -13.78
C THR A 234 -19.93 5.18 -13.29
N PRO A 235 -19.77 4.07 -14.04
CA PRO A 235 -20.14 2.74 -13.55
C PRO A 235 -19.34 2.29 -12.33
N LEU A 236 -18.03 2.59 -12.26
CA LEU A 236 -17.22 2.26 -11.08
C LEU A 236 -17.69 3.03 -9.84
N ALA A 237 -17.91 4.34 -9.95
CA ALA A 237 -18.45 5.14 -8.85
C ALA A 237 -19.80 4.59 -8.35
N ALA A 238 -20.68 4.15 -9.27
CA ALA A 238 -21.95 3.53 -8.92
C ALA A 238 -21.77 2.16 -8.24
N LEU A 239 -20.85 1.31 -8.73
CA LEU A 239 -20.57 -0.01 -8.17
C LEU A 239 -19.95 0.08 -6.77
N VAL A 240 -19.00 1.01 -6.56
CA VAL A 240 -18.43 1.32 -5.24
C VAL A 240 -19.55 1.74 -4.29
N THR A 241 -20.40 2.68 -4.72
CA THR A 241 -21.54 3.16 -3.90
C THR A 241 -22.46 2.01 -3.51
N ALA A 242 -22.90 1.19 -4.48
CA ALA A 242 -23.79 0.06 -4.22
C ALA A 242 -23.15 -1.00 -3.31
N THR A 243 -21.84 -1.24 -3.47
CA THR A 243 -21.10 -2.19 -2.63
C THR A 243 -21.03 -1.70 -1.19
N VAL A 244 -20.53 -0.48 -0.96
CA VAL A 244 -20.34 0.09 0.39
C VAL A 244 -21.68 0.36 1.07
N GLN A 245 -22.70 0.84 0.34
CA GLN A 245 -24.05 1.07 0.89
C GLN A 245 -24.69 -0.20 1.46
N GLY A 246 -24.28 -1.37 0.98
CA GLY A 246 -24.77 -2.66 1.46
C GLY A 246 -24.07 -3.20 2.71
N THR A 247 -23.12 -2.47 3.28
CA THR A 247 -22.52 -2.76 4.60
C THR A 247 -23.45 -2.30 5.73
N SER A 248 -23.24 -2.83 6.93
CA SER A 248 -23.96 -2.44 8.15
C SER A 248 -23.78 -0.97 8.53
N ALA A 249 -22.60 -0.38 8.27
CA ALA A 249 -22.32 1.04 8.48
C ALA A 249 -22.69 1.92 7.26
N GLY A 250 -23.22 1.33 6.19
CA GLY A 250 -23.56 2.01 4.94
C GLY A 250 -22.35 2.77 4.36
N LEU A 251 -22.57 3.95 3.77
CA LEU A 251 -21.50 4.74 3.16
C LEU A 251 -20.42 5.25 4.14
N ARG A 252 -20.65 5.12 5.45
CA ARG A 252 -19.66 5.44 6.49
C ARG A 252 -18.67 4.31 6.76
N ALA A 253 -18.84 3.14 6.13
CA ALA A 253 -17.91 2.04 6.25
C ALA A 253 -16.55 2.28 5.55
N LEU A 254 -16.42 3.42 4.86
CA LEU A 254 -15.24 3.77 4.08
C LEU A 254 -14.68 5.12 4.51
N ASP A 255 -13.42 5.14 4.92
CA ASP A 255 -12.68 6.37 5.26
C ASP A 255 -12.13 7.04 4.01
N GLY A 256 -11.76 6.29 2.98
CA GLY A 256 -11.29 6.85 1.71
C GLY A 256 -11.21 5.89 0.54
N ILE A 257 -10.64 6.37 -0.56
CA ILE A 257 -10.30 5.56 -1.74
C ILE A 257 -8.79 5.49 -1.95
N ALA A 258 -8.31 4.40 -2.55
CA ALA A 258 -6.92 4.27 -2.98
C ALA A 258 -6.82 4.30 -4.51
N THR A 259 -5.85 5.02 -5.05
CA THR A 259 -5.56 5.03 -6.49
C THR A 259 -4.10 4.71 -6.79
N ASN A 260 -3.84 4.28 -8.02
CA ASN A 260 -2.50 3.99 -8.56
C ASN A 260 -1.77 2.84 -7.87
N VAL A 261 -2.45 2.03 -7.04
CA VAL A 261 -1.84 0.94 -6.28
C VAL A 261 -1.06 0.01 -7.21
N ALA A 262 0.25 -0.07 -6.99
CA ALA A 262 1.19 -0.82 -7.82
C ALA A 262 1.20 -0.43 -9.32
N ASP A 263 0.80 0.79 -9.67
CA ASP A 263 0.88 1.31 -11.04
C ASP A 263 1.86 2.50 -11.15
N TYR A 264 1.87 3.14 -12.31
CA TYR A 264 2.90 4.07 -12.74
C TYR A 264 2.31 5.37 -13.30
N ILE A 265 1.00 5.62 -13.22
CA ILE A 265 0.43 6.88 -13.72
C ILE A 265 1.00 8.03 -12.89
N PRO A 266 1.58 9.08 -13.52
CA PRO A 266 2.13 10.21 -12.78
C PRO A 266 1.06 10.87 -11.91
N THR A 267 1.47 11.37 -10.75
CA THR A 267 0.55 12.12 -9.88
C THR A 267 -0.06 13.32 -10.61
N LEU A 268 0.72 13.97 -11.48
CA LEU A 268 0.29 15.12 -12.29
C LEU A 268 1.03 15.12 -13.62
N GLU A 269 0.36 15.52 -14.70
CA GLU A 269 0.98 15.87 -15.99
C GLU A 269 1.11 17.40 -16.12
N PRO A 270 2.23 18.02 -15.71
CA PRO A 270 2.38 19.46 -15.64
C PRO A 270 2.45 20.13 -17.03
N PHE A 271 2.92 19.40 -18.05
CA PHE A 271 3.04 19.92 -19.42
C PHE A 271 1.78 19.69 -20.26
N LEU A 272 0.83 18.89 -19.75
CA LEU A 272 -0.44 18.59 -20.41
C LEU A 272 -1.62 18.85 -19.45
N PRO A 273 -1.77 20.08 -18.89
CA PRO A 273 -2.75 20.35 -17.83
C PRO A 273 -4.20 20.46 -18.34
N ASN A 274 -4.41 20.58 -19.66
CA ASN A 274 -5.73 20.76 -20.26
C ASN A 274 -6.01 19.65 -21.30
N PRO A 275 -6.82 18.64 -20.96
CA PRO A 275 -7.20 17.57 -21.88
C PRO A 275 -7.96 18.05 -23.13
N GLU A 276 -8.64 19.20 -23.07
CA GLU A 276 -9.43 19.78 -24.16
C GLU A 276 -8.65 20.79 -25.00
N LEU A 277 -7.36 21.01 -24.72
CA LEU A 277 -6.52 21.88 -25.55
C LEU A 277 -6.50 21.37 -26.99
N ASN A 278 -6.78 22.23 -27.96
CA ASN A 278 -6.74 21.84 -29.37
C ASN A 278 -5.30 21.89 -29.91
N VAL A 279 -4.80 20.77 -30.43
CA VAL A 279 -3.54 20.65 -31.14
C VAL A 279 -3.78 19.89 -32.44
N GLY A 280 -3.35 20.45 -33.57
CA GLY A 280 -3.54 19.80 -34.88
C GLY A 280 -5.01 19.60 -35.27
N GLY A 281 -5.95 20.37 -34.69
CA GLY A 281 -7.38 20.27 -34.98
C GLY A 281 -8.17 19.35 -34.05
N ALA A 282 -7.54 18.70 -33.08
CA ALA A 282 -8.19 17.76 -32.15
C ALA A 282 -7.77 18.03 -30.68
N PRO A 283 -8.59 17.67 -29.69
CA PRO A 283 -8.23 17.85 -28.28
C PRO A 283 -7.07 16.93 -27.88
N VAL A 284 -6.19 17.39 -26.97
CA VAL A 284 -5.02 16.62 -26.49
C VAL A 284 -5.38 15.21 -26.03
N ARG A 285 -6.52 15.04 -25.35
CA ARG A 285 -6.96 13.72 -24.87
C ARG A 285 -7.23 12.72 -25.98
N SER A 286 -7.47 13.14 -27.22
CA SER A 286 -7.68 12.21 -28.34
C SER A 286 -6.38 11.68 -28.94
N ALA A 287 -5.21 12.10 -28.44
CA ALA A 287 -3.94 11.49 -28.82
C ALA A 287 -3.94 9.98 -28.53
N ARG A 288 -3.19 9.21 -29.31
CA ARG A 288 -3.13 7.74 -29.20
C ARG A 288 -2.79 7.25 -27.80
N PHE A 289 -2.00 8.00 -27.04
CA PHE A 289 -1.62 7.61 -25.69
C PHE A 289 -2.76 7.74 -24.66
N TYR A 290 -3.72 8.64 -24.90
CA TYR A 290 -4.82 8.92 -23.96
C TYR A 290 -6.17 8.38 -24.45
N GLU A 291 -6.35 8.15 -25.75
CA GLU A 291 -7.52 7.46 -26.33
C GLU A 291 -8.87 8.07 -25.90
N GLY A 292 -8.92 9.39 -25.76
CA GLY A 292 -10.09 10.15 -25.33
C GLY A 292 -10.25 10.30 -23.82
N ASN A 293 -9.38 9.71 -23.00
CA ASN A 293 -9.43 9.76 -21.53
C ASN A 293 -9.13 11.18 -21.01
N PRO A 294 -10.00 11.80 -20.21
CA PRO A 294 -9.77 13.15 -19.71
C PRO A 294 -8.81 13.22 -18.51
N TYR A 295 -8.44 12.10 -17.87
CA TYR A 295 -7.57 12.10 -16.70
C TYR A 295 -6.17 11.61 -17.04
N PHE A 296 -5.22 12.54 -17.15
CA PHE A 296 -3.83 12.23 -17.50
C PHE A 296 -2.97 11.86 -16.29
N GLY A 297 -3.30 12.38 -15.11
CA GLY A 297 -2.60 12.08 -13.86
C GLY A 297 -3.54 11.73 -12.71
N GLU A 298 -2.98 11.10 -11.67
CA GLU A 298 -3.75 10.53 -10.55
C GLU A 298 -4.38 11.58 -9.65
N ARG A 299 -3.78 12.76 -9.51
CA ARG A 299 -4.34 13.83 -8.67
C ARG A 299 -5.73 14.22 -9.14
N ASP A 300 -5.88 14.44 -10.44
CA ASP A 300 -7.15 14.90 -11.01
C ASP A 300 -8.18 13.75 -11.02
N TYR A 301 -7.74 12.51 -11.28
CA TYR A 301 -8.57 11.31 -11.19
C TYR A 301 -9.08 11.04 -9.77
N ALA A 302 -8.19 10.98 -8.77
CA ALA A 302 -8.55 10.73 -7.38
C ALA A 302 -9.49 11.82 -6.84
N THR A 303 -9.22 13.08 -7.17
CA THR A 303 -10.09 14.21 -6.81
C THR A 303 -11.48 14.03 -7.43
N ALA A 304 -11.56 13.73 -8.72
CA ALA A 304 -12.83 13.55 -9.40
C ALA A 304 -13.62 12.36 -8.86
N MET A 305 -12.97 11.19 -8.68
CA MET A 305 -13.62 9.99 -8.16
C MET A 305 -14.17 10.22 -6.75
N ARG A 306 -13.38 10.84 -5.88
CA ARG A 306 -13.81 11.26 -4.54
C ARG A 306 -15.06 12.16 -4.61
N GLN A 307 -15.05 13.19 -5.47
CA GLN A 307 -16.21 14.08 -5.61
C GLN A 307 -17.45 13.36 -6.18
N ALA A 308 -17.25 12.42 -7.11
CA ALA A 308 -18.32 11.62 -7.67
C ALA A 308 -18.97 10.70 -6.63
N LEU A 309 -18.19 10.18 -5.67
CA LEU A 309 -18.69 9.40 -4.54
C LEU A 309 -19.40 10.29 -3.51
N ILE A 310 -18.86 11.46 -3.17
CA ILE A 310 -19.53 12.42 -2.29
C ILE A 310 -20.89 12.85 -2.87
N ALA A 311 -20.95 13.12 -4.18
CA ALA A 311 -22.22 13.43 -4.88
C ALA A 311 -23.23 12.26 -4.84
N ARG A 312 -22.77 11.03 -4.59
CA ARG A 312 -23.61 9.84 -4.39
C ARG A 312 -23.94 9.57 -2.91
N GLY A 313 -23.57 10.46 -2.00
CA GLY A 313 -23.97 10.43 -0.60
C GLY A 313 -22.86 10.02 0.39
N PHE A 314 -21.64 9.77 -0.08
CA PHE A 314 -20.52 9.53 0.85
C PHE A 314 -20.23 10.78 1.69
N PRO A 315 -19.72 10.63 2.93
CA PRO A 315 -19.34 11.75 3.77
C PRO A 315 -18.34 12.68 3.08
N THR A 316 -18.42 13.98 3.34
CA THR A 316 -17.44 14.95 2.81
C THR A 316 -16.03 14.77 3.41
N SER A 317 -15.92 14.02 4.50
CA SER A 317 -14.66 13.56 5.11
C SER A 317 -13.97 12.43 4.33
N LEU A 318 -14.65 11.79 3.37
CA LEU A 318 -14.06 10.72 2.55
C LEU A 318 -12.70 11.19 1.99
N GLY A 319 -11.62 10.49 2.30
CA GLY A 319 -10.28 10.81 1.84
C GLY A 319 -9.89 10.11 0.54
N ALA A 320 -8.67 10.38 0.09
CA ALA A 320 -8.03 9.63 -0.97
C ALA A 320 -6.55 9.40 -0.63
N VAL A 321 -6.02 8.23 -0.97
CA VAL A 321 -4.57 7.97 -0.97
C VAL A 321 -4.12 7.64 -2.39
N ILE A 322 -2.94 8.13 -2.75
CA ILE A 322 -2.33 7.87 -4.06
C ILE A 322 -1.04 7.10 -3.83
N ASP A 323 -0.90 5.93 -4.45
CA ASP A 323 0.37 5.23 -4.49
C ASP A 323 1.34 6.00 -5.41
N THR A 324 2.43 6.47 -4.80
CA THR A 324 3.48 7.26 -5.45
C THR A 324 4.82 6.53 -5.46
N SER A 325 4.80 5.23 -5.16
CA SER A 325 5.99 4.39 -5.09
C SER A 325 6.84 4.44 -6.35
N ARG A 326 6.23 4.43 -7.55
CA ARG A 326 6.93 4.22 -8.83
C ARG A 326 6.49 5.16 -9.96
N ASN A 327 5.85 6.28 -9.64
CA ASN A 327 5.21 7.15 -10.63
C ASN A 327 5.90 8.51 -10.87
N GLY A 328 7.17 8.66 -10.49
CA GLY A 328 7.88 9.93 -10.60
C GLY A 328 8.22 10.34 -12.03
N TRP A 329 8.60 9.37 -12.87
CA TRP A 329 9.07 9.60 -14.25
C TRP A 329 10.14 10.70 -14.34
N GLY A 330 11.18 10.57 -13.52
CA GLY A 330 12.39 11.37 -13.61
C GLY A 330 13.36 10.81 -14.64
N GLY A 331 14.65 10.99 -14.36
CA GLY A 331 15.71 10.54 -15.27
C GLY A 331 15.87 11.46 -16.49
N PRO A 332 16.79 11.11 -17.40
CA PRO A 332 17.16 11.94 -18.54
C PRO A 332 16.05 12.09 -19.58
N ASP A 333 15.09 11.15 -19.64
CA ASP A 333 14.00 11.15 -20.62
C ASP A 333 12.76 11.92 -20.16
N ARG A 334 12.80 12.52 -18.97
CA ARG A 334 11.74 13.38 -18.47
C ARG A 334 11.69 14.67 -19.32
N PRO A 335 10.53 15.02 -19.91
CA PRO A 335 10.38 16.30 -20.60
C PRO A 335 10.70 17.49 -19.69
N ALA A 336 11.37 18.50 -20.26
CA ALA A 336 11.68 19.74 -19.55
C ALA A 336 10.72 20.89 -19.92
N ALA A 337 9.96 20.75 -21.01
CA ALA A 337 9.03 21.73 -21.50
C ALA A 337 7.88 21.06 -22.28
N VAL A 338 6.80 21.80 -22.49
CA VAL A 338 5.75 21.41 -23.44
C VAL A 338 6.29 21.44 -24.88
N SER A 339 5.84 20.50 -25.70
CA SER A 339 6.17 20.45 -27.12
C SER A 339 5.62 21.68 -27.86
N THR A 340 6.28 22.04 -28.96
CA THR A 340 5.80 23.05 -29.91
C THR A 340 5.23 22.43 -31.19
N SER A 341 5.13 21.10 -31.27
CA SER A 341 4.63 20.41 -32.46
C SER A 341 3.15 20.70 -32.70
N ALA A 342 2.78 20.87 -33.96
CA ALA A 342 1.38 20.93 -34.37
C ALA A 342 0.77 19.54 -34.65
N ASP A 343 1.61 18.50 -34.74
CA ASP A 343 1.14 17.11 -34.81
C ASP A 343 0.75 16.63 -33.40
N LEU A 344 -0.49 16.16 -33.25
CA LEU A 344 -1.08 15.84 -31.95
C LEU A 344 -0.30 14.76 -31.18
N ASP A 345 0.01 13.64 -31.85
CA ASP A 345 0.69 12.52 -31.19
C ASP A 345 2.14 12.89 -30.85
N THR A 346 2.82 13.65 -31.71
CA THR A 346 4.15 14.19 -31.42
C THR A 346 4.11 15.17 -30.24
N TYR A 347 3.15 16.09 -30.23
CA TYR A 347 2.96 17.06 -29.15
C TYR A 347 2.79 16.36 -27.79
N VAL A 348 1.95 15.32 -27.74
CA VAL A 348 1.74 14.54 -26.52
C VAL A 348 2.98 13.76 -26.13
N ASN A 349 3.60 13.02 -27.07
CA ASN A 349 4.76 12.18 -26.78
C ASN A 349 5.99 12.97 -26.32
N GLU A 350 6.17 14.20 -26.78
CA GLU A 350 7.24 15.09 -26.35
C GLU A 350 6.93 15.79 -25.02
N SER A 351 5.66 15.89 -24.62
CA SER A 351 5.23 16.62 -23.41
C SER A 351 4.94 15.72 -22.20
N ARG A 352 4.44 14.49 -22.41
CA ARG A 352 4.00 13.61 -21.31
C ARG A 352 5.13 13.11 -20.43
N LEU A 353 4.90 13.08 -19.12
CA LEU A 353 5.81 12.49 -18.15
C LEU A 353 5.79 10.97 -18.19
N ASP A 354 4.60 10.36 -18.22
CA ASP A 354 4.49 8.90 -18.33
C ASP A 354 5.19 8.47 -19.62
N ARG A 355 6.26 7.67 -19.55
CA ARG A 355 7.06 7.25 -20.72
C ARG A 355 6.70 5.84 -21.20
N ARG A 356 5.64 5.23 -20.68
CA ARG A 356 5.20 3.91 -21.14
C ARG A 356 4.84 3.91 -22.62
N PRO A 357 4.93 2.76 -23.30
CA PRO A 357 4.42 2.62 -24.66
C PRO A 357 2.90 2.78 -24.72
N HIS A 358 2.21 2.36 -23.67
CA HIS A 358 0.76 2.37 -23.55
C HIS A 358 0.34 2.46 -22.07
N ARG A 359 -0.74 3.16 -21.74
CA ARG A 359 -1.17 3.37 -20.34
C ARG A 359 -1.60 2.07 -19.63
N PHE A 360 -2.00 1.06 -20.40
CA PHE A 360 -2.23 -0.31 -19.91
C PHE A 360 -0.95 -1.16 -20.02
N SER A 361 0.13 -0.73 -19.37
CA SER A 361 1.36 -1.53 -19.24
C SER A 361 1.70 -1.64 -17.76
N PRO A 362 1.28 -2.74 -17.08
CA PRO A 362 1.23 -2.80 -15.62
C PRO A 362 2.46 -3.43 -14.97
N CYS A 363 3.36 -4.05 -15.76
CA CYS A 363 4.40 -4.93 -15.20
C CYS A 363 5.81 -4.40 -15.45
N ASN A 364 6.59 -4.27 -14.38
CA ASN A 364 8.03 -3.98 -14.36
C ASN A 364 8.47 -2.87 -15.31
N GLN A 365 7.77 -1.74 -15.33
CA GLN A 365 7.88 -0.78 -16.41
C GLN A 365 9.26 -0.12 -16.50
N ASN A 366 9.93 -0.30 -17.64
CA ASN A 366 11.22 0.31 -17.93
C ASN A 366 11.07 1.83 -18.14
N GLY A 367 11.99 2.60 -17.56
CA GLY A 367 11.99 4.06 -17.56
C GLY A 367 11.21 4.69 -16.39
N ALA A 368 10.46 3.90 -15.61
CA ALA A 368 9.77 4.39 -14.42
C ALA A 368 10.76 4.92 -13.36
N GLY A 369 10.24 5.66 -12.38
CA GLY A 369 11.03 6.32 -11.34
C GLY A 369 10.28 6.42 -10.02
N LEU A 370 10.99 6.43 -8.89
CA LEU A 370 10.35 6.71 -7.59
C LEU A 370 9.59 8.04 -7.65
N GLY A 371 8.36 8.06 -7.15
CA GLY A 371 7.56 9.28 -7.09
C GLY A 371 7.82 10.10 -5.83
N ALA A 372 6.82 10.92 -5.48
CA ALA A 372 6.81 11.65 -4.22
C ALA A 372 6.97 10.69 -3.04
N ARG A 373 7.64 11.15 -1.98
CA ARG A 373 7.82 10.33 -0.78
C ARG A 373 6.51 10.34 0.01
N PRO A 374 6.25 9.32 0.85
CA PRO A 374 5.07 9.30 1.67
C PRO A 374 4.93 10.59 2.49
N VAL A 375 3.77 11.23 2.38
CA VAL A 375 3.48 12.51 3.02
C VAL A 375 1.98 12.64 3.27
N ALA A 376 1.60 13.12 4.45
CA ALA A 376 0.21 13.34 4.81
C ALA A 376 -0.30 14.70 4.30
N GLY A 377 -1.56 14.74 3.86
CA GLY A 377 -2.27 15.95 3.44
C GLY A 377 -1.60 16.76 2.32
N PRO A 378 -1.07 16.14 1.23
CA PRO A 378 -0.37 16.89 0.19
C PRO A 378 -1.26 17.88 -0.58
N LEU A 379 -2.57 17.65 -0.63
CA LEU A 379 -3.57 18.55 -1.20
C LEU A 379 -4.96 18.31 -0.58
N PRO A 380 -5.91 19.25 -0.73
CA PRO A 380 -7.27 19.08 -0.22
C PRO A 380 -7.94 17.78 -0.72
N GLY A 381 -8.48 16.98 0.20
CA GLY A 381 -9.16 15.73 -0.11
C GLY A 381 -8.23 14.54 -0.39
N VAL A 382 -6.90 14.71 -0.36
CA VAL A 382 -5.93 13.61 -0.40
C VAL A 382 -5.27 13.49 0.97
N ASP A 383 -5.52 12.37 1.63
CA ASP A 383 -5.05 12.11 2.99
C ASP A 383 -3.56 11.84 3.01
N ALA A 384 -3.03 11.14 2.00
CA ALA A 384 -1.61 10.90 1.86
C ALA A 384 -1.20 10.54 0.43
N TYR A 385 0.04 10.89 0.09
CA TYR A 385 0.81 10.06 -0.82
C TYR A 385 1.44 8.95 -0.01
N LEU A 386 1.39 7.72 -0.51
CA LEU A 386 1.94 6.53 0.14
C LEU A 386 2.81 5.77 -0.86
N TRP A 387 3.71 4.93 -0.34
CA TRP A 387 4.36 3.88 -1.12
C TRP A 387 3.64 2.58 -0.78
N ILE A 388 2.59 2.27 -1.55
CA ILE A 388 1.74 1.12 -1.30
C ILE A 388 2.43 -0.12 -1.86
N LYS A 389 2.79 -0.13 -3.14
CA LYS A 389 3.75 -1.12 -3.66
C LYS A 389 5.16 -0.79 -3.16
N PRO A 390 5.86 -1.68 -2.43
CA PRO A 390 7.23 -1.41 -2.02
C PRO A 390 8.14 -1.31 -3.26
N PRO A 391 8.84 -0.17 -3.48
CA PRO A 391 9.69 -0.03 -4.65
C PRO A 391 10.82 -1.06 -4.65
N GLY A 392 11.02 -1.71 -5.78
CA GLY A 392 12.01 -2.77 -5.95
C GLY A 392 11.45 -4.18 -5.85
N GLU A 393 10.21 -4.37 -5.40
CA GLU A 393 9.52 -5.64 -5.58
C GLU A 393 8.98 -5.78 -7.00
N SER A 394 9.21 -6.94 -7.61
CA SER A 394 8.73 -7.27 -8.95
C SER A 394 7.21 -7.33 -9.02
N ASP A 395 6.67 -6.98 -10.19
CA ASP A 395 5.25 -7.15 -10.56
C ASP A 395 4.96 -8.55 -11.12
N GLY A 396 5.99 -9.31 -11.50
CA GLY A 396 5.87 -10.61 -12.16
C GLY A 396 7.12 -11.02 -12.93
N ALA A 397 7.25 -12.30 -13.27
CA ALA A 397 8.45 -12.82 -13.90
C ALA A 397 8.69 -12.22 -15.31
N GLY A 398 9.88 -11.66 -15.54
CA GLY A 398 10.23 -10.88 -16.72
C GLY A 398 10.80 -11.70 -17.88
N GLY A 399 10.04 -12.66 -18.40
CA GLY A 399 10.43 -13.50 -19.53
C GLY A 399 9.59 -14.78 -19.66
N PRO A 400 9.77 -15.58 -20.73
CA PRO A 400 8.92 -16.74 -21.01
C PRO A 400 9.14 -17.93 -20.07
N LEU A 401 10.19 -17.88 -19.23
CA LEU A 401 10.54 -18.92 -18.30
C LEU A 401 10.35 -18.44 -16.87
N LEU A 402 9.74 -19.31 -16.08
CA LEU A 402 9.58 -19.15 -14.64
C LEU A 402 10.92 -19.38 -13.92
N PRO A 403 11.27 -18.55 -12.92
CA PRO A 403 12.34 -18.88 -11.99
C PRO A 403 12.10 -20.26 -11.36
N PRO A 404 13.13 -21.13 -11.21
CA PRO A 404 12.94 -22.45 -10.61
C PRO A 404 12.28 -22.37 -9.23
N GLY A 405 11.21 -23.15 -9.01
CA GLY A 405 10.52 -23.23 -7.72
C GLY A 405 9.39 -22.22 -7.50
N THR A 406 9.08 -21.37 -8.49
CA THR A 406 7.90 -20.49 -8.41
C THR A 406 6.59 -21.25 -8.59
N ASP A 407 5.59 -20.90 -7.79
CA ASP A 407 4.21 -21.35 -7.91
C ASP A 407 3.34 -20.40 -8.77
N ARG A 408 3.88 -19.24 -9.16
CA ARG A 408 3.22 -18.25 -10.02
C ARG A 408 3.44 -18.53 -11.51
N LEU A 409 2.48 -18.17 -12.36
CA LEU A 409 2.59 -18.24 -13.82
C LEU A 409 3.16 -16.93 -14.42
N VAL A 410 3.74 -17.01 -15.62
CA VAL A 410 4.21 -15.82 -16.36
C VAL A 410 3.02 -15.09 -16.98
N ASP A 411 2.77 -13.85 -16.54
CA ASP A 411 1.86 -12.96 -17.25
C ASP A 411 2.55 -12.46 -18.54
N PRO A 412 1.96 -12.64 -19.73
CA PRO A 412 2.52 -12.11 -20.98
C PRO A 412 2.75 -10.60 -20.96
N MET A 413 2.05 -9.84 -20.11
CA MET A 413 2.30 -8.40 -19.93
C MET A 413 3.62 -8.10 -19.20
N CYS A 414 4.24 -9.09 -18.57
CA CYS A 414 5.57 -9.02 -17.96
C CYS A 414 6.68 -9.47 -18.93
N ASP A 415 6.35 -10.03 -20.09
CA ASP A 415 7.33 -10.49 -21.06
C ASP A 415 7.78 -9.32 -21.97
N PRO A 416 9.04 -8.87 -21.90
CA PRO A 416 9.56 -7.77 -22.72
C PRO A 416 9.55 -8.05 -24.23
N SER A 417 9.45 -9.32 -24.63
CA SER A 417 9.45 -9.74 -26.04
C SER A 417 8.06 -9.79 -26.66
N ARG A 418 7.01 -9.52 -25.87
CA ARG A 418 5.63 -9.58 -26.31
C ARG A 418 5.09 -8.21 -26.67
N PRO A 419 4.19 -8.14 -27.68
CA PRO A 419 3.39 -6.95 -27.88
C PRO A 419 2.48 -6.71 -26.67
N ASN A 420 2.15 -5.44 -26.43
CA ASN A 420 1.14 -5.07 -25.44
C ASN A 420 -0.21 -5.68 -25.85
N ARG A 421 -0.97 -6.20 -24.87
CA ARG A 421 -2.25 -6.88 -25.09
C ARG A 421 -3.33 -5.95 -25.68
N TRP A 422 -3.30 -4.67 -25.33
CA TRP A 422 -4.31 -3.68 -25.72
C TRP A 422 -3.93 -2.94 -27.01
N ASP A 423 -2.63 -2.71 -27.22
CA ASP A 423 -2.11 -2.18 -28.48
C ASP A 423 -0.96 -3.05 -28.99
N GLN A 424 -1.25 -3.90 -29.97
CA GLN A 424 -0.26 -4.83 -30.52
C GLN A 424 0.84 -4.15 -31.36
N SER A 425 0.72 -2.85 -31.64
CA SER A 425 1.76 -2.08 -32.35
C SER A 425 2.94 -1.70 -31.47
N VAL A 426 2.81 -1.82 -30.14
CA VAL A 426 3.86 -1.51 -29.17
C VAL A 426 4.19 -2.74 -28.31
N GLN A 427 5.40 -2.77 -27.72
CA GLN A 427 5.81 -3.82 -26.78
C GLN A 427 5.27 -3.56 -25.37
N THR A 428 5.34 -4.56 -24.48
CA THR A 428 4.96 -4.40 -23.05
C THR A 428 5.85 -3.41 -22.29
N ASN A 429 7.09 -3.23 -22.73
CA ASN A 429 8.13 -2.43 -22.07
C ASN A 429 8.42 -2.86 -20.61
N ALA A 430 8.14 -4.13 -20.28
CA ALA A 430 8.57 -4.72 -19.03
C ALA A 430 10.10 -4.87 -18.98
N LEU A 431 10.69 -4.85 -17.79
CA LEU A 431 12.10 -5.18 -17.60
C LEU A 431 12.30 -6.69 -17.75
N ARG A 432 13.36 -7.06 -18.48
CA ARG A 432 13.81 -8.44 -18.64
C ARG A 432 14.36 -9.00 -17.33
N ASN A 433 14.30 -10.33 -17.18
CA ASN A 433 14.87 -11.08 -16.06
C ASN A 433 14.31 -10.66 -14.69
N ALA A 434 13.12 -10.07 -14.65
CA ALA A 434 12.46 -9.78 -13.39
C ALA A 434 12.12 -11.09 -12.65
N PRO A 435 12.27 -11.15 -11.31
CA PRO A 435 11.91 -12.31 -10.52
C PRO A 435 10.38 -12.42 -10.36
N ALA A 436 9.90 -13.40 -9.61
CA ALA A 436 8.46 -13.58 -9.40
C ALA A 436 7.84 -12.36 -8.69
N ALA A 437 6.53 -12.17 -8.83
CA ALA A 437 5.84 -11.05 -8.19
C ALA A 437 6.06 -11.06 -6.68
N GLY A 438 6.44 -9.91 -6.10
CA GLY A 438 6.80 -9.76 -4.70
C GLY A 438 8.29 -9.97 -4.39
N ASP A 439 9.03 -10.69 -5.22
CA ASP A 439 10.47 -10.88 -5.03
C ASP A 439 11.27 -9.61 -5.36
N TRP A 440 12.44 -9.48 -4.72
CA TRP A 440 13.32 -8.33 -4.91
C TRP A 440 13.95 -8.28 -6.30
N HIS A 441 13.60 -7.25 -7.07
CA HIS A 441 14.16 -6.91 -8.38
C HIS A 441 15.16 -5.76 -8.27
N HIS A 442 16.42 -6.11 -7.98
CA HIS A 442 17.50 -5.15 -7.77
C HIS A 442 17.68 -4.16 -8.94
N GLU A 443 17.65 -4.62 -10.18
CA GLU A 443 17.85 -3.78 -11.36
C GLU A 443 16.72 -2.76 -11.53
N GLN A 444 15.47 -3.17 -11.32
CA GLN A 444 14.35 -2.24 -11.33
C GLN A 444 14.49 -1.24 -10.19
N PHE A 445 14.86 -1.68 -8.99
CA PHE A 445 15.06 -0.78 -7.86
C PHE A 445 16.11 0.31 -8.16
N LEU A 446 17.26 -0.06 -8.73
CA LEU A 446 18.28 0.91 -9.14
C LEU A 446 17.77 1.88 -10.21
N MET A 447 17.00 1.39 -11.18
CA MET A 447 16.38 2.24 -12.20
C MET A 447 15.40 3.22 -11.56
N LEU A 448 14.52 2.75 -10.68
CA LEU A 448 13.54 3.59 -9.97
C LEU A 448 14.25 4.70 -9.19
N VAL A 449 15.33 4.36 -8.48
CA VAL A 449 16.18 5.30 -7.72
C VAL A 449 16.80 6.36 -8.63
N ARG A 450 17.41 5.96 -9.74
CA ARG A 450 18.07 6.88 -10.68
C ARG A 450 17.07 7.79 -11.40
N ASN A 451 15.87 7.30 -11.62
CA ASN A 451 14.78 8.04 -12.27
C ASN A 451 13.82 8.68 -11.25
N ALA A 452 14.20 8.77 -9.97
CA ALA A 452 13.34 9.36 -8.95
C ALA A 452 12.97 10.81 -9.28
N TYR A 453 11.69 11.16 -9.12
CA TYR A 453 11.21 12.53 -9.19
C TYR A 453 10.15 12.81 -8.11
N PRO A 454 10.42 13.74 -7.17
CA PRO A 454 11.66 14.53 -7.03
C PRO A 454 12.91 13.66 -6.81
N PRO A 455 14.13 14.12 -7.17
CA PRO A 455 15.37 13.38 -6.87
C PRO A 455 15.56 13.09 -5.37
N LEU A 456 16.43 12.12 -5.05
CA LEU A 456 16.72 11.65 -3.68
C LEU A 456 17.71 12.54 -2.92
#